data_AF-A0AAU4AQ04-F1
#
_entry.id   AF-A0AAU4AQ04-F1
#
_cell.length_a   1.000
_cell.length_b   1.000
_cell.length_c   1.000
_cell.angle_alpha   90.00
_cell.angle_beta   90.00
_cell.angle_gamma   90.00
#
_symmetry.space_group_name_H-M   'P 1'
#
loop_
_entity.id
_entity.type
_entity.pdbx_description
1 polymer ?
#
loop_
_entity_poly.entity_id
_entity_poly.type
_entity_poly.pdbx_seq_one_letter_code
_entity_poly.pdbx_strand_id
1 'polypeptide(L)'
;MADLPTHLVDLQRRVNAARMDVETHRKEVDKRRVQEADDADKARKAAGEEVPEVPRWARRLPEWTAEDDAKHMDLMAAVIEAAAALRAGVIADPGASPDYKTAQALHGAARVSAEE
;
A
#
# COMPACT_ATOMS: atom_id res chain seq x y z
N MET A 1 -28.79 -2.76 -11.45
CA MET A 1 -27.64 -1.83 -11.40
C MET A 1 -27.13 -1.72 -12.81
N ALA A 2 -26.77 -0.52 -13.29
CA ALA A 2 -26.09 -0.44 -14.58
C ALA A 2 -24.77 -1.20 -14.46
N ASP A 3 -24.55 -2.18 -15.35
CA ASP A 3 -23.29 -2.91 -15.38
C ASP A 3 -22.17 -1.91 -15.70
N LEU A 4 -21.21 -1.80 -14.79
CA LEU A 4 -20.06 -0.93 -15.00
C LEU A 4 -19.22 -1.49 -16.16
N PRO A 5 -18.67 -0.62 -17.03
CA PRO A 5 -17.79 -1.07 -18.11
C PRO A 5 -16.62 -1.89 -17.55
N THR A 6 -16.44 -3.12 -18.05
CA THR A 6 -15.42 -4.06 -17.55
C THR A 6 -14.02 -3.45 -17.56
N HIS A 7 -13.69 -2.67 -18.59
CA HIS A 7 -12.38 -2.03 -18.69
C HIS A 7 -12.12 -1.01 -17.56
N LEU A 8 -13.15 -0.29 -17.07
CA LEU A 8 -13.02 0.61 -15.92
C LEU A 8 -12.84 -0.17 -14.62
N VAL A 9 -13.53 -1.30 -14.48
CA VAL A 9 -13.33 -2.23 -13.35
C VAL A 9 -11.91 -2.78 -13.34
N ASP A 10 -11.36 -3.16 -14.50
CA ASP A 10 -9.98 -3.62 -14.63
C ASP A 10 -8.96 -2.52 -14.29
N LEU A 11 -9.19 -1.28 -14.72
CA LEU A 11 -8.36 -0.14 -14.32
C LEU A 11 -8.41 0.08 -12.80
N GLN A 12 -9.58 -0.04 -12.18
CA GLN A 12 -9.72 0.05 -10.73
C GLN A 12 -9.00 -1.11 -10.01
N ARG A 13 -9.00 -2.32 -10.56
CA ARG A 13 -8.23 -3.46 -10.03
C ARG A 13 -6.72 -3.17 -10.06
N ARG A 14 -6.22 -2.57 -11.13
CA ARG A 14 -4.79 -2.16 -11.21
C ARG A 14 -4.42 -1.14 -10.15
N VAL A 15 -5.28 -0.16 -9.88
CA VAL A 15 -5.08 0.80 -8.78
C VAL A 15 -5.04 0.08 -7.43
N ASN A 16 -5.96 -0.87 -7.20
CA ASN A 16 -6.00 -1.64 -5.95
C ASN A 16 -4.72 -2.49 -5.78
N ALA A 17 -4.27 -3.16 -6.84
CA ALA A 17 -3.04 -3.96 -6.84
C ALA A 17 -1.82 -3.10 -6.51
N ALA A 18 -1.64 -1.96 -7.19
CA ALA A 18 -0.53 -1.04 -6.91
C ALA A 18 -0.54 -0.52 -5.46
N ARG A 19 -1.73 -0.24 -4.90
CA ARG A 19 -1.86 0.14 -3.48
C ARG A 19 -1.53 -1.01 -2.53
N MET A 20 -1.90 -2.24 -2.88
CA MET A 20 -1.54 -3.43 -2.11
C MET A 20 -0.03 -3.66 -2.11
N ASP A 21 0.66 -3.39 -3.21
CA ASP A 21 2.12 -3.52 -3.28
C ASP A 21 2.81 -2.50 -2.36
N VAL A 22 2.34 -1.24 -2.34
CA VAL A 22 2.81 -0.22 -1.39
C VAL A 22 2.62 -0.69 0.06
N GLU A 23 1.42 -1.18 0.39
CA GLU A 23 1.11 -1.62 1.75
C GLU A 23 1.92 -2.85 2.17
N THR A 24 2.14 -3.78 1.24
CA THR A 24 2.97 -4.96 1.45
C THR A 24 4.41 -4.55 1.73
N HIS A 25 4.99 -3.67 0.90
CA HIS A 25 6.34 -3.13 1.11
C HIS A 25 6.46 -2.43 2.47
N ARG A 26 5.51 -1.57 2.85
CA ARG A 26 5.51 -0.90 4.17
C ARG A 26 5.53 -1.90 5.33
N LYS A 27 4.69 -2.93 5.27
CA LYS A 27 4.63 -3.98 6.30
C LYS A 27 5.93 -4.78 6.39
N GLU A 28 6.55 -5.08 5.25
CA GLU A 28 7.83 -5.78 5.20
C GLU A 28 8.95 -4.93 5.82
N VAL A 29 9.04 -3.65 5.46
CA VAL A 29 10.00 -2.71 6.01
C VAL A 29 9.81 -2.57 7.52
N ASP A 30 8.58 -2.35 8.00
CA ASP A 30 8.30 -2.23 9.42
C ASP A 30 8.62 -3.53 10.18
N LYS A 31 8.31 -4.70 9.60
CA LYS A 31 8.66 -5.99 10.20
C LYS A 31 10.18 -6.12 10.35
N ARG A 32 10.96 -5.77 9.33
CA ARG A 32 12.42 -5.82 9.38
C ARG A 32 12.97 -4.84 10.42
N ARG A 33 12.47 -3.61 10.46
CA ARG A 33 12.90 -2.58 11.41
C ARG A 33 12.62 -2.98 12.87
N VAL A 34 11.49 -3.65 13.12
CA VAL A 34 11.21 -4.20 14.46
C VAL A 34 12.20 -5.31 14.80
N GLN A 35 12.47 -6.22 13.87
CA GLN A 35 13.41 -7.31 14.09
C GLN A 35 14.83 -6.79 14.38
N GLU A 36 15.29 -5.80 13.63
CA GLU A 36 16.60 -5.17 13.84
C GLU A 36 16.69 -4.52 15.23
N ALA A 37 15.64 -3.83 15.67
CA ALA A 37 15.59 -3.27 17.02
C ALA A 37 15.61 -4.36 18.10
N ASP A 38 14.90 -5.48 17.89
CA ASP A 38 14.92 -6.63 18.80
C ASP A 38 16.30 -7.27 18.90
N ASP A 39 17.01 -7.38 17.78
CA ASP A 39 18.32 -8.00 17.73
C ASP A 39 19.40 -7.09 18.33
N ALA A 40 19.30 -5.78 18.14
CA ALA A 40 20.14 -4.80 18.83
C ALA A 40 19.96 -4.89 20.36
N ASP A 41 18.72 -4.97 20.85
CA ASP A 41 18.46 -5.11 22.28
C ASP A 41 18.98 -6.44 22.85
N LYS A 42 18.87 -7.54 22.11
CA LYS A 42 19.47 -8.83 22.52
C LYS A 42 20.99 -8.73 22.61
N ALA A 43 21.63 -8.09 21.63
CA ALA A 43 23.08 -7.91 21.61
C ALA A 43 23.57 -7.08 22.81
N ARG A 44 22.86 -5.98 23.13
CA ARG A 44 23.14 -5.13 24.31
C ARG A 44 23.00 -5.91 25.61
N LYS A 45 21.92 -6.69 25.75
CA LYS A 45 21.73 -7.59 26.91
C LYS A 45 22.86 -8.62 27.04
N ALA A 46 23.30 -9.22 25.94
CA ALA A 46 24.40 -10.18 25.93
C ALA A 46 25.74 -9.54 26.31
N ALA A 47 25.94 -8.25 26.01
CA ALA A 47 27.09 -7.45 26.44
C ALA A 47 27.00 -6.99 27.92
N GLY A 48 25.93 -7.34 28.63
CA GLY A 48 25.71 -6.94 30.02
C GLY A 48 25.17 -5.52 30.20
N GLU A 49 24.70 -4.88 29.13
CA GLU A 49 24.07 -3.57 29.22
C GLU A 49 22.62 -3.67 29.74
N GLU A 50 22.22 -2.69 30.54
CA GLU A 50 20.82 -2.51 30.92
C GLU A 50 20.02 -1.98 29.73
N VAL A 51 19.02 -2.76 29.30
CA VAL A 51 18.09 -2.39 28.23
C VAL A 51 16.74 -2.05 28.86
N PRO A 52 16.27 -0.79 28.75
CA PRO A 52 15.00 -0.37 29.34
C PRO A 52 13.82 -1.19 28.80
N GLU A 53 12.90 -1.59 29.68
CA GLU A 53 11.63 -2.18 29.27
C GLU A 53 10.69 -1.09 28.75
N VAL A 54 10.75 -0.85 27.44
CA VAL A 54 9.85 0.08 26.75
C VAL A 54 8.75 -0.72 26.04
N PRO A 55 7.46 -0.36 26.16
CA PRO A 55 6.41 -1.00 25.39
C PRO A 55 6.69 -0.93 23.88
N ARG A 56 6.36 -2.01 23.15
CA ARG A 56 6.67 -2.14 21.71
C ARG A 56 6.16 -0.97 20.86
N TRP A 57 5.00 -0.40 21.20
CA TRP A 57 4.40 0.74 20.50
C TRP A 57 5.09 2.09 20.77
N ALA A 58 5.86 2.19 21.85
CA ALA A 58 6.62 3.39 22.23
C ALA A 58 8.11 3.28 21.82
N ARG A 59 8.53 2.14 21.27
CA ARG A 59 9.91 1.92 20.88
C ARG A 59 10.24 2.70 19.61
N ARG A 60 11.37 3.41 19.62
CA ARG A 60 11.94 4.02 18.41
C ARG A 60 12.51 2.92 17.52
N LEU A 61 12.01 2.83 16.30
CA LEU A 61 12.55 1.93 15.27
C LEU A 61 13.69 2.61 14.51
N PRO A 62 14.66 1.84 13.98
CA PRO A 62 15.64 2.33 13.01
C PRO A 62 14.96 3.12 11.89
N GLU A 63 15.60 4.10 11.28
CA GLU A 63 14.99 4.85 10.18
C GLU A 63 14.82 3.98 8.92
N TRP A 64 14.04 4.46 7.95
CA TRP A 64 13.99 3.82 6.64
C TRP A 64 15.34 3.97 5.93
N THR A 65 15.72 2.95 5.15
CA THR A 65 16.93 3.03 4.35
C THR A 65 16.65 3.76 3.03
N ALA A 66 17.71 4.28 2.40
CA ALA A 66 17.58 4.91 1.08
C ALA A 66 17.04 3.93 0.01
N GLU A 67 17.32 2.64 0.13
CA GLU A 67 16.76 1.59 -0.74
C GLU A 67 15.26 1.40 -0.51
N ASP A 68 14.81 1.40 0.75
CA ASP A 68 13.39 1.33 1.10
C ASP A 68 12.61 2.52 0.58
N ASP A 69 13.19 3.72 0.70
CA ASP A 69 12.62 4.96 0.19
C ASP A 69 12.54 4.95 -1.33
N ALA A 70 13.62 4.54 -2.03
CA ALA A 70 13.62 4.44 -3.49
C ALA A 70 12.54 3.48 -3.99
N LYS A 71 12.48 2.26 -3.44
CA LYS A 71 11.44 1.28 -3.78
C LYS A 71 10.04 1.80 -3.46
N HIS A 72 9.87 2.50 -2.34
CA HIS A 72 8.57 3.09 -1.99
C HIS A 72 8.14 4.18 -2.96
N MET A 73 9.07 5.04 -3.39
CA MET A 73 8.80 6.05 -4.41
C MET A 73 8.40 5.41 -5.74
N ASP A 74 9.05 4.33 -6.17
CA ASP A 74 8.68 3.60 -7.38
C ASP A 74 7.27 3.00 -7.29
N LEU A 75 6.92 2.39 -6.15
CA LEU A 75 5.58 1.85 -5.91
C LEU A 75 4.52 2.96 -5.87
N MET A 76 4.84 4.11 -5.27
CA MET A 76 3.95 5.27 -5.27
C MET A 76 3.77 5.85 -6.67
N ALA A 77 4.82 5.87 -7.51
CA ALA A 77 4.73 6.26 -8.91
C ALA A 77 3.79 5.31 -9.68
N ALA A 78 3.88 3.99 -9.46
CA ALA A 78 2.95 3.03 -10.06
C ALA A 78 1.48 3.25 -9.64
N VAL A 79 1.24 3.63 -8.38
CA VAL A 79 -0.11 4.01 -7.92
C VAL A 79 -0.61 5.26 -8.66
N ILE A 80 0.25 6.28 -8.80
CA ILE A 80 -0.09 7.53 -9.50
C ILE A 80 -0.42 7.24 -10.97
N GLU A 81 0.40 6.43 -11.65
CA GLU A 81 0.17 6.02 -13.03
C GLU A 81 -1.15 5.26 -13.19
N ALA A 82 -1.40 4.26 -12.35
CA ALA A 82 -2.65 3.49 -12.38
C ALA A 82 -3.88 4.37 -12.12
N ALA A 83 -3.79 5.31 -11.16
CA ALA A 83 -4.87 6.23 -10.85
C ALA A 83 -5.13 7.23 -11.99
N ALA A 84 -4.07 7.71 -12.65
CA ALA A 84 -4.18 8.57 -13.82
C ALA A 84 -4.86 7.83 -14.99
N ALA A 85 -4.49 6.56 -15.23
CA ALA A 85 -5.12 5.72 -16.25
C ALA A 85 -6.61 5.50 -15.97
N LEU A 86 -6.99 5.20 -14.72
CA LEU A 86 -8.40 5.09 -14.33
C LEU A 86 -9.15 6.40 -14.57
N ARG A 87 -8.59 7.55 -14.14
CA ARG A 87 -9.21 8.86 -14.34
C ARG A 87 -9.41 9.16 -15.82
N ALA A 88 -8.41 8.89 -16.66
CA ALA A 88 -8.51 9.07 -18.10
C ALA A 88 -9.60 8.17 -18.70
N GLY A 89 -9.69 6.90 -18.27
CA GLY A 89 -10.74 5.98 -18.67
C GLY A 89 -12.15 6.49 -18.35
N VAL A 90 -12.37 6.94 -17.10
CA VAL A 90 -13.66 7.50 -16.68
C VAL A 90 -14.05 8.75 -17.46
N ILE A 91 -13.09 9.62 -17.81
CA ILE A 91 -13.36 10.83 -18.61
C ILE A 91 -13.71 10.47 -20.07
N ALA A 92 -13.08 9.43 -20.62
CA ALA A 92 -13.29 9.01 -22.00
C ALA A 92 -14.57 8.20 -22.20
N ASP A 93 -15.11 7.58 -21.15
CA ASP A 93 -16.30 6.75 -21.22
C ASP A 93 -17.59 7.59 -21.10
N PRO A 94 -18.44 7.68 -22.14
CA PRO A 94 -19.67 8.47 -22.10
C PRO A 94 -20.74 7.90 -21.16
N GLY A 95 -20.61 6.65 -20.73
CA GLY A 95 -21.47 5.97 -19.77
C GLY A 95 -21.01 6.11 -18.32
N ALA A 96 -19.85 6.74 -18.08
CA ALA A 96 -19.32 6.98 -16.75
C ALA A 96 -19.29 8.48 -16.42
N SER A 97 -19.51 8.80 -15.15
CA SER A 97 -19.38 10.15 -14.62
C SER A 97 -18.21 10.19 -13.63
N PRO A 98 -17.35 11.23 -13.63
CA PRO A 98 -16.26 11.37 -12.68
C PRO A 98 -16.77 11.84 -11.31
N ASP A 99 -17.77 11.16 -10.77
CA ASP A 99 -18.40 11.45 -9.49
C ASP A 99 -18.10 10.38 -8.43
N TYR A 100 -18.41 10.73 -7.19
CA TYR A 100 -18.19 9.87 -6.04
C TYR A 100 -18.94 8.54 -6.13
N LYS A 101 -20.16 8.53 -6.70
CA LYS A 101 -20.98 7.32 -6.81
C LYS A 101 -20.34 6.32 -7.76
N THR A 102 -19.86 6.80 -8.90
CA THR A 102 -19.15 5.98 -9.90
C THR A 102 -17.85 5.43 -9.31
N ALA A 103 -17.08 6.27 -8.60
CA ALA A 103 -15.87 5.82 -7.90
C ALA A 103 -16.16 4.73 -6.84
N GLN A 104 -17.22 4.90 -6.04
CA GLN A 104 -17.63 3.90 -5.05
C GLN A 104 -18.09 2.59 -5.71
N ALA A 105 -18.86 2.67 -6.80
CA ALA A 105 -19.35 1.52 -7.53
C ALA A 105 -18.19 0.74 -8.20
N LEU A 106 -17.22 1.44 -8.80
CA LEU A 106 -16.00 0.84 -9.35
C LEU A 106 -15.19 0.13 -8.26
N HIS A 107 -15.00 0.78 -7.11
CA HIS A 107 -14.33 0.16 -5.97
C HIS A 107 -15.04 -1.11 -5.49
N GLY A 108 -16.37 -1.12 -5.44
CA GLY A 108 -17.17 -2.29 -5.09
C GLY A 108 -17.01 -3.42 -6.11
N ALA A 109 -17.20 -3.12 -7.40
CA ALA A 109 -17.08 -4.10 -8.49
C ALA A 109 -15.68 -4.72 -8.57
N ALA A 110 -14.62 -3.93 -8.35
CA ALA A 110 -13.25 -4.41 -8.35
C ALA A 110 -12.92 -5.35 -7.16
N ARG A 111 -13.75 -5.40 -6.12
CA ARG A 111 -13.58 -6.32 -4.97
C ARG A 111 -14.27 -7.66 -5.19
N VAL A 112 -15.47 -7.66 -5.79
CA VAL A 112 -16.34 -8.85 -5.85
C VAL A 112 -15.83 -9.91 -6.83
N SER A 113 -15.30 -9.52 -7.99
CA SER A 113 -14.83 -10.50 -8.99
C SER A 113 -13.45 -11.12 -8.71
N ALA A 114 -12.89 -10.92 -7.51
CA ALA A 114 -11.68 -11.62 -7.07
C ALA A 114 -12.02 -12.91 -6.29
N GLU A 115 -13.32 -13.19 -6.07
CA GLU A 115 -13.83 -14.33 -5.31
C GLU A 115 -14.54 -15.40 -6.18
N GLU A 116 -14.44 -15.31 -7.51
CA GLU A 116 -14.88 -16.34 -8.48
C GLU A 116 -13.66 -17.00 -9.16
#